data_AF-A0AAJ2A4U6-F1
#
_entry.id   AF-A0AAJ2A4U6-F1
#
_cell.length_a   1.000
_cell.length_b   1.000
_cell.length_c   1.000
_cell.angle_alpha   90.00
_cell.angle_beta   90.00
_cell.angle_gamma   90.00
#
_symmetry.space_group_name_H-M   'P 1'
#
loop_
_entity.id
_entity.type
_entity.pdbx_description
1 polymer ?
#
loop_
_entity_poly.entity_id
_entity_poly.type
_entity_poly.pdbx_seq_one_letter_code
_entity_poly.pdbx_strand_id
1 'polypeptide(L)'
;MLHTSRLETDTVTFGVGLDGALALPGQVIEIADPLRSQRSAGGRVKAVSETGHVILDREVQALCGDYLTLMLPDAQIQRVEIESAHGAEVTPCRTLLQTPVCGAAWTIQPAAEVRQLYRVVSVSESHDGTSFTITATRHAPEKFALVDNAAATDKTDQAYVPIAAPSALRLEA
;
A
#
# COMPACT_ATOMS: atom_id res chain seq x y z
N MET A 1 -24.87 10.94 -21.77
CA MET A 1 -23.84 9.89 -21.90
C MET A 1 -22.86 10.08 -20.75
N LEU A 2 -23.06 9.29 -19.69
CA LEU A 2 -22.21 8.14 -19.34
C LEU A 2 -20.94 8.58 -18.63
N HIS A 3 -21.12 8.91 -17.36
CA HIS A 3 -20.09 8.96 -16.33
C HIS A 3 -19.61 7.53 -15.96
N THR A 4 -19.42 6.68 -16.97
CA THR A 4 -19.01 5.27 -16.82
C THR A 4 -17.64 4.99 -17.42
N SER A 5 -16.98 5.99 -18.02
CA SER A 5 -15.68 5.81 -18.68
C SER A 5 -14.46 6.01 -17.76
N ARG A 6 -14.65 6.20 -16.43
CA ARG A 6 -13.57 6.61 -15.52
C ARG A 6 -13.31 5.67 -14.34
N LEU A 7 -13.51 4.38 -14.58
CA LEU A 7 -12.84 3.31 -13.84
C LEU A 7 -11.99 2.58 -14.86
N GLU A 8 -10.80 3.10 -15.13
CA GLU A 8 -9.76 2.35 -15.81
C GLU A 8 -9.47 1.12 -14.93
N THR A 9 -10.10 0.00 -15.27
CA THR A 9 -9.87 -1.29 -14.66
C THR A 9 -8.44 -1.66 -14.98
N ASP A 10 -7.55 -1.46 -14.01
CA ASP A 10 -6.13 -1.73 -14.12
C ASP A 10 -5.91 -3.19 -14.60
N THR A 11 -5.59 -3.33 -15.88
CA THR A 11 -5.47 -4.61 -16.59
C THR A 11 -4.01 -4.83 -16.90
N VAL A 12 -3.47 -5.96 -16.45
CA VAL A 12 -2.08 -6.36 -16.70
C VAL A 12 -2.06 -7.53 -17.67
N THR A 13 -1.13 -7.48 -18.62
CA THR A 13 -0.85 -8.56 -19.55
C THR A 13 0.62 -8.91 -19.43
N PHE A 14 0.91 -10.17 -19.13
CA PHE A 14 2.29 -10.64 -19.00
C PHE A 14 2.43 -12.06 -19.56
N GLY A 15 3.64 -12.34 -20.08
CA GLY A 15 4.00 -13.66 -20.57
C GLY A 15 4.57 -14.52 -19.45
N VAL A 16 4.18 -15.78 -19.41
CA VAL A 16 4.64 -16.79 -18.45
C VAL A 16 5.05 -18.06 -19.20
N GLY A 17 6.00 -18.81 -18.64
CA GLY A 17 6.38 -20.13 -19.14
C GLY A 17 5.36 -21.20 -18.74
N LEU A 18 5.79 -22.46 -18.66
CA LEU A 18 4.93 -23.60 -18.34
C LEU A 18 4.18 -23.48 -16.99
N ASP A 19 4.74 -22.77 -16.01
CA ASP A 19 4.07 -22.42 -14.74
C ASP A 19 2.76 -21.63 -14.93
N GLY A 20 2.63 -20.92 -16.06
CA GLY A 20 1.42 -20.22 -16.46
C GLY A 20 0.23 -21.10 -16.78
N ALA A 21 0.45 -22.37 -17.11
CA ALA A 21 -0.60 -23.32 -17.44
C ALA A 21 -1.50 -23.68 -16.24
N LEU A 22 -1.03 -23.40 -15.01
CA LEU A 22 -1.80 -23.62 -13.78
C LEU A 22 -2.81 -22.51 -13.51
N ALA A 23 -2.66 -21.35 -14.16
CA ALA A 23 -3.58 -20.23 -14.01
C ALA A 23 -4.83 -20.46 -14.85
N LEU A 24 -5.97 -20.67 -14.20
CA LEU A 24 -7.28 -20.81 -14.85
C LEU A 24 -8.03 -19.47 -14.87
N PRO A 25 -8.78 -19.15 -15.93
CA PRO A 25 -9.70 -18.02 -15.93
C PRO A 25 -10.61 -18.03 -14.70
N GLY A 26 -10.67 -16.89 -14.00
CA GLY A 26 -11.42 -16.73 -12.77
C GLY A 26 -10.63 -16.94 -11.47
N GLN A 27 -9.42 -17.50 -11.51
CA GLN A 27 -8.53 -17.57 -10.34
C GLN A 27 -7.98 -16.19 -9.97
N VAL A 28 -7.75 -16.01 -8.67
CA VAL A 28 -7.07 -14.83 -8.12
C VAL A 28 -5.60 -15.19 -7.93
N ILE A 29 -4.73 -14.44 -8.59
CA ILE A 29 -3.29 -14.57 -8.52
C ILE A 29 -2.71 -13.38 -7.76
N GLU A 30 -1.66 -13.61 -6.97
CA GLU A 30 -0.89 -12.55 -6.33
C GLU A 30 0.23 -12.12 -7.29
N ILE A 31 0.25 -10.84 -7.65
CA ILE A 31 1.35 -10.25 -8.44
C ILE A 31 2.09 -9.28 -7.56
N ALA A 32 3.36 -9.57 -7.33
CA ALA A 32 4.27 -8.68 -6.64
C ALA A 32 4.80 -7.65 -7.67
N ASP A 33 4.38 -6.39 -7.53
CA ASP A 33 4.80 -5.30 -8.42
C ASP A 33 5.69 -4.31 -7.64
N PRO A 34 7.01 -4.33 -7.86
CA PRO A 34 7.94 -3.42 -7.19
C PRO A 34 7.79 -1.96 -7.65
N LEU A 35 7.27 -1.69 -8.86
CA LEU A 35 7.02 -0.33 -9.36
C LEU A 35 5.78 0.30 -8.70
N ARG A 36 4.83 -0.54 -8.26
CA ARG A 36 3.62 -0.07 -7.55
C ARG A 36 3.75 -0.03 -6.04
N SER A 37 4.86 -0.57 -5.53
CA SER A 37 5.30 -0.33 -4.16
C SER A 37 5.80 1.12 -4.06
N GLN A 38 4.88 2.10 -4.16
CA GLN A 38 5.13 3.56 -4.16
C GLN A 38 5.83 4.10 -2.89
N ARG A 39 6.18 3.21 -1.95
CA ARG A 39 6.95 3.52 -0.74
C ARG A 39 8.46 3.28 -0.91
N SER A 40 8.89 2.78 -2.07
CA SER A 40 10.31 2.71 -2.40
C SER A 40 10.84 4.12 -2.65
N ALA A 41 11.88 4.52 -1.92
CA ALA A 41 12.47 5.85 -1.99
C ALA A 41 14.00 5.78 -2.08
N GLY A 42 14.64 6.85 -2.55
CA GLY A 42 16.10 6.94 -2.57
C GLY A 42 16.60 8.37 -2.67
N GLY A 43 17.86 8.58 -2.27
CA GLY A 43 18.42 9.92 -2.17
C GLY A 43 19.85 9.98 -1.67
N ARG A 44 20.15 11.02 -0.88
CA ARG A 44 21.45 11.30 -0.26
C ARG A 44 21.32 11.50 1.25
N VAL A 45 22.27 10.96 2.01
CA VAL A 45 22.33 11.16 3.47
C VAL A 45 22.74 12.61 3.71
N LYS A 46 21.97 13.33 4.52
CA LYS A 46 22.27 14.72 4.89
C LYS A 46 23.22 14.78 6.08
N ALA A 47 22.98 13.96 7.10
CA ALA A 47 23.79 13.85 8.29
C ALA A 47 23.49 12.54 9.03
N VAL A 48 24.31 12.21 10.03
CA VAL A 48 24.06 11.10 10.96
C VAL A 48 24.15 11.67 12.37
N SER A 49 23.15 11.37 13.21
CA SER A 49 23.13 11.73 14.63
C SER A 49 24.24 11.00 15.39
N GLU A 50 24.70 11.58 16.50
CA GLU A 50 25.62 10.92 17.45
C GLU A 50 25.06 9.60 18.01
N THR A 51 23.73 9.47 18.07
CA THR A 51 23.02 8.25 18.49
C THR A 51 22.82 7.22 17.37
N GLY A 52 23.26 7.53 16.14
CA GLY A 52 23.19 6.61 15.00
C GLY A 52 21.94 6.74 14.12
N HIS A 53 21.05 7.72 14.36
CA HIS A 53 19.95 8.03 13.44
C HIS A 53 20.47 8.61 12.13
N VAL A 54 19.91 8.20 11.01
CA VAL A 54 20.29 8.68 9.68
C VAL A 54 19.32 9.77 9.25
N ILE A 55 19.84 10.97 8.99
CA ILE A 55 19.05 12.11 8.50
C ILE A 55 19.19 12.16 6.98
N LEU A 56 18.08 12.05 6.28
CA LEU A 56 18.01 12.00 4.81
C LEU A 56 17.83 13.40 4.19
N ASP A 57 17.99 13.49 2.87
CA ASP A 57 17.80 14.74 2.11
C ASP A 57 16.33 15.19 2.02
N ARG A 58 15.38 14.29 2.29
CA ARG A 58 13.94 14.54 2.22
C ARG A 58 13.18 13.71 3.24
N GLU A 59 11.94 14.09 3.49
CA GLU A 59 11.02 13.28 4.27
C GLU A 59 10.65 11.99 3.54
N VAL A 60 10.51 10.89 4.30
CA VAL A 60 10.22 9.56 3.76
C VAL A 60 9.03 8.93 4.49
N GLN A 61 8.25 8.15 3.76
CA GLN A 61 7.13 7.38 4.31
C GLN A 61 7.57 5.93 4.60
N ALA A 62 8.62 5.78 5.41
CA ALA A 62 9.14 4.48 5.82
C ALA A 62 8.43 3.97 7.07
N LEU A 63 8.19 2.66 7.15
CA LEU A 63 7.59 2.01 8.31
C LEU A 63 8.62 1.12 9.03
N CYS A 64 8.31 0.81 10.29
CA CYS A 64 9.01 -0.25 11.03
C CYS A 64 8.98 -1.56 10.21
N GLY A 65 10.13 -2.21 10.08
CA GLY A 65 10.32 -3.42 9.28
C GLY A 65 10.80 -3.17 7.85
N ASP A 66 10.65 -1.97 7.31
CA ASP A 66 11.18 -1.63 5.99
C ASP A 66 12.72 -1.67 6.01
N TYR A 67 13.34 -1.80 4.83
CA TYR A 67 14.79 -1.92 4.70
C TYR A 67 15.40 -0.61 4.22
N LEU A 68 16.32 -0.05 5.01
CA LEU A 68 17.22 1.02 4.62
C LEU A 68 18.53 0.42 4.10
N THR A 69 18.93 0.80 2.89
CA THR A 69 20.21 0.45 2.29
C THR A 69 21.07 1.69 2.16
N LEU A 70 22.30 1.63 2.66
CA LEU A 70 23.26 2.74 2.74
C LEU A 70 24.56 2.37 2.05
N MET A 71 25.18 3.34 1.39
CA MET A 71 26.57 3.25 0.94
C MET A 71 27.50 3.72 2.07
N LEU A 72 28.40 2.84 2.49
CA LEU A 72 29.41 3.10 3.51
C LEU A 72 30.66 3.77 2.91
N PRO A 73 31.54 4.37 3.74
CA PRO A 73 32.73 5.09 3.26
C PRO A 73 33.74 4.22 2.51
N ASP A 74 33.77 2.92 2.79
CA ASP A 74 34.59 1.89 2.14
C ASP A 74 33.96 1.35 0.83
N ALA A 75 32.95 2.05 0.32
CA ALA A 75 32.13 1.65 -0.83
C ALA A 75 31.39 0.32 -0.64
N GLN A 76 31.28 -0.20 0.58
CA GLN A 76 30.39 -1.32 0.87
C GLN A 76 28.94 -0.84 0.97
N ILE A 77 28.02 -1.75 0.70
CA ILE A 77 26.58 -1.50 0.83
C ILE A 77 26.11 -2.23 2.08
N GLN A 78 25.51 -1.47 3.01
CA GLN A 78 24.89 -2.04 4.21
C GLN A 78 23.38 -1.91 4.11
N ARG A 79 22.69 -3.05 4.19
CA ARG A 79 21.23 -3.11 4.36
C ARG A 79 20.89 -3.34 5.82
N VAL A 80 19.97 -2.54 6.36
CA VAL A 80 19.47 -2.63 7.73
C VAL A 80 17.97 -2.48 7.75
N GLU A 81 17.32 -3.11 8.73
CA GLU A 81 15.90 -2.92 8.99
C GLU A 81 15.68 -1.59 9.71
N ILE A 82 14.58 -0.92 9.40
CA ILE A 82 14.15 0.34 10.02
C ILE A 82 13.33 0.01 11.25
N GLU A 83 13.70 0.58 12.40
CA GLU A 83 12.90 0.50 13.61
C GLU A 83 11.79 1.57 13.58
N SER A 84 12.14 2.80 13.21
CA SER A 84 11.21 3.93 13.11
C SER A 84 11.70 4.97 12.11
N ALA A 85 10.78 5.77 11.58
CA ALA A 85 11.10 6.91 10.75
C ALA A 85 10.18 8.08 11.10
N HIS A 86 10.78 9.27 11.26
CA HIS A 86 10.09 10.50 11.62
C HIS A 86 10.54 11.62 10.67
N GLY A 87 9.68 11.96 9.70
CA GLY A 87 10.02 12.93 8.66
C GLY A 87 11.21 12.44 7.83
N ALA A 88 12.34 13.13 7.93
CA ALA A 88 13.59 12.78 7.25
C ALA A 88 14.57 11.97 8.11
N GLU A 89 14.27 11.75 9.39
CA GLU A 89 15.12 10.98 10.31
C GLU A 89 14.68 9.52 10.34
N VAL A 90 15.63 8.61 10.14
CA VAL A 90 15.40 7.15 10.13
C VAL A 90 16.27 6.50 11.18
N THR A 91 15.64 5.71 12.05
CA THR A 91 16.30 4.92 13.09
C THR A 91 16.47 3.49 12.62
N PRO A 92 17.72 3.01 12.44
CA PRO A 92 17.96 1.61 12.12
C PRO A 92 17.78 0.73 13.36
N CYS A 93 17.22 -0.47 13.17
CA CYS A 93 17.00 -1.47 14.23
C CYS A 93 18.31 -2.03 14.84
N ARG A 94 19.42 -1.83 14.14
CA ARG A 94 20.76 -2.20 14.60
C ARG A 94 21.76 -1.10 14.29
N THR A 95 22.81 -1.04 15.09
CA THR A 95 23.95 -0.14 14.86
C THR A 95 24.54 -0.38 13.47
N LEU A 96 24.85 0.71 12.77
CA LEU A 96 25.54 0.67 11.49
C LEU A 96 26.98 0.17 11.68
N LEU A 97 27.52 -0.55 10.70
CA LEU A 97 28.90 -1.06 10.78
C LEU A 97 29.91 0.09 10.79
N GLN A 98 29.58 1.16 10.05
CA GLN A 98 30.33 2.40 9.98
C GLN A 98 29.33 3.55 9.84
N THR A 99 29.72 4.74 10.29
CA THR A 99 28.94 5.96 10.07
C THR A 99 29.01 6.33 8.58
N PRO A 100 27.88 6.36 7.84
CA PRO A 100 27.90 6.76 6.44
C PRO A 100 28.29 8.24 6.31
N VAL A 101 28.99 8.57 5.22
CA VAL A 101 29.39 9.96 4.95
C VAL A 101 28.18 10.80 4.55
N CYS A 102 28.21 12.09 4.88
CA CYS A 102 27.27 13.05 4.31
C CYS A 102 27.40 13.03 2.78
N GLY A 103 26.27 12.92 2.09
CA GLY A 103 26.21 12.69 0.64
C GLY A 103 26.26 11.23 0.22
N ALA A 104 26.32 10.26 1.14
CA ALA A 104 26.19 8.84 0.81
C ALA A 104 24.83 8.54 0.15
N ALA A 105 24.81 7.61 -0.80
CA ALA A 105 23.55 7.15 -1.40
C ALA A 105 22.77 6.29 -0.41
N TRP A 106 21.44 6.46 -0.41
CA TRP A 106 20.52 5.60 0.34
C TRP A 106 19.32 5.19 -0.50
N THR A 107 18.75 4.04 -0.17
CA THR A 107 17.44 3.59 -0.65
C THR A 107 16.63 2.98 0.49
N ILE A 108 15.31 3.16 0.45
CA ILE A 108 14.36 2.50 1.34
C ILE A 108 13.49 1.58 0.49
N GLN A 109 13.33 0.34 0.96
CA GLN A 109 12.52 -0.68 0.32
C GLN A 109 11.53 -1.24 1.34
N PRO A 110 10.25 -1.38 0.99
CA PRO A 110 9.29 -1.95 1.92
C PRO A 110 9.59 -3.41 2.26
N ALA A 111 9.33 -3.81 3.50
CA ALA A 111 9.54 -5.20 3.94
C ALA A 111 8.61 -6.19 3.23
N ALA A 112 7.37 -5.75 3.03
CA ALA A 112 6.35 -6.46 2.30
C ALA A 112 6.27 -5.88 0.88
N GLU A 113 6.67 -6.68 -0.10
CA GLU A 113 6.34 -6.41 -1.49
C GLU A 113 4.81 -6.38 -1.60
N VAL A 114 4.25 -5.29 -2.13
CA VAL A 114 2.80 -5.15 -2.24
C VAL A 114 2.31 -6.15 -3.28
N ARG A 115 1.96 -7.34 -2.81
CA ARG A 115 1.30 -8.37 -3.59
C ARG A 115 -0.11 -7.89 -3.85
N GLN A 116 -0.36 -7.52 -5.10
CA GLN A 116 -1.67 -7.13 -5.54
C GLN A 116 -2.42 -8.36 -6.04
N LEU A 117 -3.67 -8.51 -5.62
CA LEU A 117 -4.53 -9.54 -6.13
C LEU A 117 -5.01 -9.14 -7.53
N TYR A 118 -4.84 -10.02 -8.50
CA TYR A 118 -5.39 -9.88 -9.84
C TYR A 118 -6.26 -11.09 -10.15
N ARG A 119 -7.40 -10.86 -10.79
CA ARG A 119 -8.26 -11.94 -11.28
C ARG A 119 -7.95 -12.19 -12.75
N VAL A 120 -7.60 -13.43 -13.07
CA VAL A 120 -7.32 -13.86 -14.44
C VAL A 120 -8.59 -13.77 -15.27
N VAL A 121 -8.54 -13.02 -16.36
CA VAL A 121 -9.64 -12.83 -17.32
C VAL A 121 -9.50 -13.81 -18.47
N SER A 122 -8.28 -13.96 -19.00
CA SER A 122 -7.99 -14.87 -20.10
C SER A 122 -6.57 -15.39 -20.03
N VAL A 123 -6.39 -16.59 -20.57
CA VAL A 123 -5.09 -17.21 -20.79
C VAL A 123 -5.05 -17.62 -22.25
N SER A 124 -4.04 -17.17 -22.98
CA SER A 124 -3.81 -17.53 -24.38
C SER A 124 -2.51 -18.30 -24.48
N GLU A 125 -2.56 -19.50 -25.02
CA GLU A 125 -1.37 -20.31 -25.31
C GLU A 125 -0.77 -19.90 -26.66
N SER A 126 0.56 -19.74 -26.72
CA SER A 126 1.27 -19.54 -27.98
C SER A 126 1.33 -20.84 -28.78
N HIS A 127 1.47 -20.74 -30.11
CA HIS A 127 1.42 -21.89 -31.03
C HIS A 127 2.43 -23.01 -30.72
N ASP A 128 3.50 -22.69 -29.98
CA ASP A 128 4.58 -23.62 -29.60
C ASP A 128 4.40 -24.27 -28.21
N GLY A 129 3.27 -24.04 -27.52
CA GLY A 129 2.89 -24.67 -26.23
C GLY A 129 3.81 -24.37 -25.04
N THR A 130 4.77 -23.46 -25.22
CA THR A 130 5.86 -23.17 -24.27
C THR A 130 5.75 -21.80 -23.60
N SER A 131 4.86 -20.95 -24.09
CA SER A 131 4.56 -19.64 -23.50
C SER A 131 3.07 -19.40 -23.45
N PHE A 132 2.61 -18.88 -22.32
CA PHE A 132 1.22 -18.50 -22.10
C PHE A 132 1.17 -17.00 -21.84
N THR A 133 0.20 -16.33 -22.43
CA THR A 133 -0.10 -14.92 -22.17
C THR A 133 -1.28 -14.86 -21.21
N ILE A 134 -1.06 -14.34 -20.02
CA ILE A 134 -2.11 -14.15 -19.01
C ILE A 134 -2.56 -12.70 -19.05
N THR A 135 -3.87 -12.48 -19.18
CA THR A 135 -4.50 -11.18 -18.97
C THR A 135 -5.27 -11.22 -17.66
N ALA A 136 -4.97 -10.31 -16.75
CA ALA A 136 -5.59 -10.26 -15.43
C ALA A 136 -6.00 -8.83 -15.07
N THR A 137 -7.09 -8.68 -14.31
CA THR A 137 -7.61 -7.39 -13.86
C THR A 137 -7.45 -7.25 -12.35
N ARG A 138 -7.05 -6.06 -11.88
CA ARG A 138 -6.79 -5.84 -10.47
C ARG A 138 -8.05 -6.12 -9.64
N HIS A 139 -7.93 -7.08 -8.72
CA HIS A 139 -8.95 -7.42 -7.74
C HIS A 139 -8.66 -6.67 -6.44
N ALA A 140 -9.45 -5.64 -6.15
CA ALA A 140 -9.38 -4.92 -4.89
C ALA A 140 -10.58 -5.28 -4.01
N PRO A 141 -10.51 -6.33 -3.16
CA PRO A 141 -11.62 -6.70 -2.29
C PRO A 141 -11.99 -5.56 -1.31
N GLU A 142 -11.04 -4.67 -0.99
CA GLU A 142 -11.24 -3.55 -0.07
C GLU A 142 -12.12 -2.42 -0.65
N LYS A 143 -12.39 -2.39 -1.95
CA LYS A 143 -13.26 -1.36 -2.54
C LYS A 143 -14.75 -1.57 -2.23
N PHE A 144 -15.12 -2.71 -1.65
CA PHE A 144 -16.50 -2.96 -1.19
C PHE A 144 -16.70 -2.71 0.31
N ALA A 145 -15.64 -2.68 1.13
CA ALA A 145 -15.77 -2.39 2.56
C ALA A 145 -16.03 -0.90 2.87
N LEU A 146 -15.64 -0.01 1.95
CA LEU A 146 -15.84 1.44 2.08
C LEU A 146 -17.16 1.95 1.44
N VAL A 147 -17.94 1.09 0.81
CA VAL A 147 -19.28 1.46 0.29
C VAL A 147 -20.39 1.20 1.31
N ASP A 148 -20.16 0.38 2.34
CA ASP A 148 -21.13 0.14 3.42
C ASP A 148 -21.11 1.18 4.55
N ASN A 149 -20.13 2.10 4.58
CA ASN A 149 -20.06 3.19 5.55
C ASN A 149 -20.48 4.56 4.96
N ALA A 150 -21.46 4.55 4.06
CA ALA A 150 -22.16 5.76 3.62
C ALA A 150 -23.69 5.66 3.79
N ALA A 151 -24.18 4.74 4.65
CA ALA A 151 -25.56 4.70 5.12
C ALA A 151 -25.70 5.20 6.58
N ALA A 152 -24.75 6.00 7.06
CA ALA A 152 -24.75 6.53 8.42
C ALA A 152 -24.54 8.05 8.47
N THR A 153 -25.27 8.83 7.66
CA THR A 153 -25.48 10.26 7.96
C THR A 153 -26.79 10.76 7.34
N ASP A 154 -27.91 10.48 8.02
CA ASP A 154 -28.89 11.52 8.35
C ASP A 154 -29.65 11.05 9.60
N LYS A 155 -29.06 11.29 10.76
CA LYS A 155 -29.86 11.56 11.95
C LYS A 155 -29.75 13.07 12.15
N THR A 156 -30.56 13.80 11.41
CA THR A 156 -30.83 15.19 11.76
C THR A 156 -31.29 15.23 13.21
N ASP A 157 -30.58 16.03 13.98
CA ASP A 157 -30.88 16.42 15.35
C ASP A 157 -32.31 16.98 15.42
N GLN A 158 -33.28 16.15 15.81
CA GLN A 158 -34.59 16.66 16.22
C GLN A 158 -34.52 17.02 17.68
N ALA A 159 -34.23 18.30 17.93
CA ALA A 159 -34.52 18.96 19.18
C ALA A 159 -35.96 18.66 19.62
N TYR A 160 -36.08 17.92 20.72
CA TYR A 160 -37.36 17.63 21.38
C TYR A 160 -37.91 18.93 21.97
N VAL A 161 -38.93 19.50 21.33
CA VAL A 161 -39.73 20.59 21.91
C VAL A 161 -40.77 19.95 22.84
N PRO A 162 -40.72 20.15 24.16
CA PRO A 162 -41.75 19.63 25.05
C PRO A 162 -43.05 20.43 24.85
N ILE A 163 -44.07 19.79 24.30
CA ILE A 163 -45.45 20.33 24.33
C ILE A 163 -46.07 19.92 25.66
N ALA A 164 -46.27 20.91 26.54
CA ALA A 164 -47.01 20.75 27.78
C ALA A 164 -48.50 20.44 27.50
N ALA A 165 -49.07 19.58 28.36
CA ALA A 165 -50.43 19.07 28.29
C ALA A 165 -51.51 20.14 28.52
N PRO A 166 -52.73 19.92 28.02
CA PRO A 166 -53.93 20.34 28.71
C PRO A 166 -54.65 19.15 29.38
N SER A 167 -55.07 19.41 30.61
CA SER A 167 -55.73 18.51 31.53
C SER A 167 -57.21 18.23 31.17
N ALA A 168 -57.73 17.16 31.78
CA ALA A 168 -59.14 16.75 31.92
C ALA A 168 -59.71 15.76 30.88
N LEU A 169 -59.95 14.51 31.32
CA LEU A 169 -61.31 14.07 31.63
C LEU A 169 -61.31 12.81 32.52
N ARG A 170 -62.39 12.67 33.28
CA ARG A 170 -62.67 11.79 34.42
C ARG A 170 -63.52 10.59 33.97
N LEU A 171 -63.32 9.42 34.60
CA LEU A 171 -64.17 8.22 34.87
C LEU A 171 -65.36 7.93 33.91
N GLU A 172 -65.56 6.71 33.40
CA GLU A 172 -66.37 5.58 33.95
C GLU A 172 -66.19 4.36 32.99
N ALA A 173 -66.21 3.10 33.43
CA ALA A 173 -67.38 2.37 33.95
C ALA A 173 -66.97 1.22 34.90
#